data_AF-A0A4S8LRL5-F1
#
_entry.id   AF-A0A4S8LRL5-F1
#
_cell.length_a   1.000
_cell.length_b   1.000
_cell.length_c   1.000
_cell.angle_alpha   90.00
_cell.angle_beta   90.00
_cell.angle_gamma   90.00
#
_symmetry.space_group_name_H-M   'P 1'
#
loop_
_entity.id
_entity.type
_entity.pdbx_description
1 polymer ?
#
loop_
_entity_poly.entity_id
_entity_poly.type
_entity_poly.pdbx_seq_one_letter_code
_entity_poly.pdbx_strand_id
1 'polypeptide(L)' 'LGNVTDNASNNDTYVQNLGWLLPDNALTGQHTHIRCFAHVLNLVVKAMLKQFD' A
#
# COMPACT_ATOMS: atom_id res chain seq x y z
N LEU A 1 7.98 -13.61 -0.86
CA LEU A 1 7.98 -12.52 0.15
C LEU A 1 7.58 -11.25 -0.58
N GLY A 2 6.51 -10.59 -0.17
CA GLY A 2 6.02 -9.34 -0.76
C GLY A 2 6.39 -8.14 0.10
N ASN A 3 6.28 -6.93 -0.46
CA ASN A 3 6.55 -5.68 0.25
C ASN A 3 5.30 -5.22 1.00
N VAL A 4 5.41 -4.89 2.30
CA VAL A 4 4.26 -4.48 3.13
C VAL A 4 4.41 -3.02 3.56
N THR A 5 3.43 -2.17 3.26
CA THR A 5 3.43 -0.75 3.67
C THR A 5 2.05 -0.31 4.14
N ASP A 6 1.93 0.87 4.75
CA ASP A 6 0.62 1.44 5.07
C ASP A 6 -0.15 1.90 3.81
N ASN A 7 -1.45 2.17 3.96
CA ASN A 7 -2.33 2.55 2.83
C ASN A 7 -2.26 4.06 2.54
N ALA A 8 -1.05 4.54 2.25
CA ALA A 8 -0.77 5.91 1.88
C ALA A 8 -0.34 5.98 0.40
N SER A 9 -0.80 7.01 -0.31
CA SER A 9 -0.61 7.13 -1.77
C SER A 9 0.85 7.29 -2.19
N ASN A 10 1.70 7.83 -1.32
CA ASN A 10 3.15 7.89 -1.54
C ASN A 10 3.78 6.48 -1.65
N ASN A 11 3.21 5.47 -0.98
CA ASN A 11 3.69 4.10 -1.08
C ASN A 11 3.39 3.48 -2.43
N ASP A 12 2.31 3.91 -3.10
CA ASP A 12 2.01 3.48 -4.47
C ASP A 12 3.12 3.95 -5.42
N THR A 13 3.55 5.22 -5.29
CA THR A 13 4.68 5.78 -6.05
C THR A 13 6.00 5.09 -5.72
N TYR A 14 6.27 4.83 -4.45
CA TYR A 14 7.47 4.10 -4.01
C TYR A 14 7.55 2.72 -4.69
N VAL A 15 6.48 1.94 -4.65
CA VAL A 15 6.44 0.57 -5.21
C VAL A 15 6.57 0.58 -6.73
N GLN A 16 5.98 1.58 -7.41
CA GLN A 16 6.13 1.72 -8.85
C GLN A 16 7.58 1.98 -9.25
N ASN A 17 8.23 2.95 -8.60
CA ASN A 17 9.64 3.27 -8.88
C ASN A 17 10.55 2.08 -8.51
N LEU A 18 10.25 1.39 -7.42
CA LEU A 18 10.99 0.21 -6.99
C LEU A 18 10.93 -0.91 -8.05
N GLY A 19 9.78 -1.08 -8.71
CA GLY A 19 9.62 -2.04 -9.81
C GLY A 19 10.43 -1.70 -11.07
N TRP A 20 10.76 -0.43 -11.30
CA TRP A 20 11.61 -0.01 -12.42
C TRP A 20 13.11 -0.04 -12.10
N LEU A 21 13.46 0.12 -10.82
CA LEU A 21 14.86 0.17 -10.39
C LEU A 21 15.46 -1.21 -10.12
N LEU A 22 14.64 -2.20 -9.80
CA LEU A 22 15.10 -3.56 -9.56
C LEU A 22 15.05 -4.44 -10.81
N PRO A 23 15.93 -5.46 -10.89
CA PRO A 23 15.84 -6.49 -11.91
C PRO A 23 14.49 -7.20 -11.94
N ASP A 24 14.06 -7.69 -13.11
CA ASP A 24 12.76 -8.36 -13.30
C ASP A 24 12.55 -9.61 -12.43
N ASN A 25 13.63 -10.23 -11.95
CA ASN A 25 13.57 -11.38 -11.05
C ASN A 25 13.41 -10.99 -9.56
N ALA A 26 13.43 -9.70 -9.24
CA ALA A 26 13.16 -9.22 -7.90
C ALA A 26 11.66 -9.40 -7.59
N LEU A 27 11.37 -10.03 -6.44
CA LEU A 27 10.01 -10.19 -5.92
C LEU A 27 9.50 -8.87 -5.32
N THR A 28 9.36 -7.85 -6.16
CA THR A 28 8.94 -6.51 -5.79
C THR A 28 7.97 -5.92 -6.83
N GLY A 29 7.53 -4.69 -6.61
CA GLY A 29 6.58 -4.00 -7.48
C GLY A 29 5.11 -4.26 -7.13
N GLN A 30 4.22 -3.74 -7.97
CA GLN A 30 2.79 -3.61 -7.66
C GLN A 30 2.10 -4.96 -7.41
N HIS A 31 2.50 -6.00 -8.14
CA HIS A 31 1.90 -7.34 -8.01
C HIS A 31 2.21 -8.03 -6.69
N THR A 32 3.25 -7.60 -5.99
CA THR A 32 3.71 -8.19 -4.71
C THR A 32 3.56 -7.22 -3.54
N HIS A 33 2.94 -6.05 -3.75
CA HIS A 33 2.70 -5.05 -2.73
C HIS A 33 1.46 -5.36 -1.91
N ILE A 34 1.63 -5.42 -0.60
CA ILE A 34 0.59 -5.71 0.37
C ILE A 34 0.37 -4.46 1.22
N ARG A 35 -0.88 -4.03 1.33
CA ARG A 35 -1.25 -2.90 2.18
C ARG A 35 -1.54 -3.36 3.61
N CYS A 36 -1.14 -2.54 4.58
CA CYS A 36 -1.34 -2.81 5.99
C CYS A 36 -2.84 -2.88 6.32
N PHE A 37 -3.29 -4.05 6.77
CA PHE A 37 -4.69 -4.29 7.14
C PHE A 37 -5.18 -3.34 8.24
N ALA A 38 -4.36 -3.08 9.27
CA ALA A 38 -4.72 -2.17 10.35
C ALA A 38 -4.98 -0.75 9.84
N HIS A 39 -4.18 -0.27 8.87
CA HIS A 39 -4.39 1.05 8.29
C HIS A 39 -5.69 1.10 7.47
N VAL A 40 -6.00 0.05 6.71
CA VAL A 40 -7.27 -0.07 5.97
C VAL A 40 -8.47 -0.01 6.93
N LEU A 41 -8.42 -0.74 8.06
CA LEU A 41 -9.48 -0.67 9.08
C LEU A 41 -9.66 0.73 9.65
N ASN A 42 -8.56 1.42 9.97
CA ASN A 42 -8.61 2.79 10.46
C ASN A 42 -9.27 3.74 9.44
N LEU A 43 -9.01 3.59 8.14
CA LEU A 43 -9.68 4.38 7.10
C LEU A 43 -11.17 4.07 6.99
N VAL A 44 -11.56 2.78 7.07
CA VAL A 44 -12.97 2.37 7.08
C VAL A 44 -13.70 3.00 8.26
N VAL A 45 -13.16 2.90 9.47
CA VAL A 45 -13.77 3.49 10.67
C VAL A 45 -13.91 5.01 10.52
N LYS A 46 -12.86 5.70 10.06
CA LYS A 46 -12.94 7.15 9.81
C LYS A 46 -14.02 7.52 8.79
N ALA A 47 -14.16 6.74 7.72
CA ALA A 47 -15.17 6.97 6.70
C ALA A 47 -16.60 6.71 7.21
N MET A 48 -16.77 5.73 8.11
CA MET A 48 -18.06 5.47 8.76
C MET A 48 -18.42 6.59 9.74
N LEU A 49 -17.48 7.03 10.57
CA LEU A 49 -17.73 8.09 11.56
C LEU A 49 -17.97 9.46 10.91
N LYS A 50 -17.26 9.79 9.82
CA LYS A 50 -17.44 11.07 9.08
C LYS A 50 -18.86 11.24 8.51
N GLN A 51 -19.61 10.16 8.31
CA GLN A 51 -21.01 10.27 7.84
C GLN A 51 -21.96 10.83 8.91
N PHE A 52 -21.53 10.86 10.16
CA PHE A 52 -22.32 11.32 11.30
C PHE A 52 -21.78 12.62 11.92
N ASP A 53 -20.80 13.25 11.28
CA ASP A 53 -20.26 14.59 11.57
C ASP A 53 -20.89 15.60 10.61
#